data_AF-A0AAV1KFE7-F1
#
_entry.id   AF-A0AAV1KFE7-F1
#
_cell.length_a   1.000
_cell.length_b   1.000
_cell.length_c   1.000
_cell.angle_alpha   90.00
_cell.angle_beta   90.00
_cell.angle_gamma   90.00
#
_symmetry.space_group_name_H-M   'P 1'
#
loop_
_entity.id
_entity.type
_entity.pdbx_description
1 polymer ?
#
loop_
_entity_poly.entity_id
_entity_poly.type
_entity_poly.pdbx_seq_one_letter_code
_entity_poly.pdbx_strand_id
1 'polypeptide(L)'
;MNDKFVETVLAVGAKFCKTRRRRTQKLSDHTFNLMAVRREMKLHSSTDLTEYRQLNRQISKCMRRDLRNFNTAHIEEAIERNQGSKVFARDLSARKSQLLKLKTECDSIVSGTSEILSEIERFYTGSCKRYRWSRTQV
;
A
#
# COMPACT_ATOMS: atom_id res chain seq x y z
N MET A 1 7.96 -13.76 -32.48
CA MET A 1 6.75 -12.91 -32.63
C MET A 1 6.23 -12.57 -31.25
N ASN A 2 6.81 -11.56 -30.57
CA ASN A 2 6.18 -10.83 -29.44
C ASN A 2 7.09 -9.73 -28.85
N ASP A 3 8.41 -9.71 -29.12
CA ASP A 3 9.30 -8.69 -28.55
C ASP A 3 8.89 -7.26 -28.90
N LYS A 4 8.54 -7.01 -30.16
CA LYS A 4 8.11 -5.68 -30.62
C LYS A 4 6.81 -5.23 -29.93
N PHE A 5 5.91 -6.16 -29.64
CA PHE A 5 4.65 -5.87 -28.93
C PHE A 5 4.92 -5.58 -27.46
N VAL A 6 5.73 -6.41 -26.79
CA VAL A 6 6.12 -6.21 -25.38
C VAL A 6 6.85 -4.89 -25.21
N GLU A 7 7.77 -4.56 -26.12
CA GLU A 7 8.51 -3.31 -26.12
C GLU A 7 7.57 -2.10 -26.32
N THR A 8 6.59 -2.21 -27.22
CA THR A 8 5.59 -1.16 -27.44
C THR A 8 4.69 -0.97 -26.22
N VAL A 9 4.24 -2.06 -25.59
CA VAL A 9 3.42 -2.02 -24.37
C VAL A 9 4.20 -1.44 -23.20
N LEU A 10 5.49 -1.77 -23.05
CA LEU A 10 6.36 -1.18 -22.03
C LEU A 10 6.63 0.30 -22.30
N ALA A 11 6.87 0.70 -23.55
CA ALA A 11 7.14 2.09 -23.91
C ALA A 11 5.90 2.99 -23.73
N VAL A 12 4.72 2.51 -24.14
CA VAL A 12 3.45 3.21 -23.92
C VAL A 12 3.10 3.16 -22.43
N GLY A 13 3.26 2.01 -21.79
CA GLY A 13 3.06 1.82 -20.35
C GLY A 13 3.91 2.78 -19.53
N ALA A 14 5.18 3.01 -19.86
CA ALA A 14 6.04 3.95 -19.15
C ALA A 14 5.61 5.42 -19.30
N LYS A 15 4.97 5.79 -20.42
CA LYS A 15 4.44 7.15 -20.65
C LYS A 15 3.22 7.44 -19.77
N PHE A 16 2.36 6.44 -19.54
CA PHE A 16 1.09 6.62 -18.82
C PHE A 16 1.11 6.12 -17.38
N CYS A 17 1.86 5.05 -17.10
CA CYS A 17 2.07 4.53 -15.76
C CYS A 17 3.22 5.32 -15.12
N LYS A 18 2.88 6.22 -14.20
CA LYS A 18 3.87 6.90 -13.36
C LYS A 18 4.76 5.85 -12.71
N THR A 19 6.09 6.00 -12.83
CA THR A 19 7.06 5.19 -12.09
C THR A 19 6.63 5.14 -10.64
N ARG A 20 6.30 3.94 -10.14
CA ARG A 20 5.87 3.74 -8.76
C ARG A 20 6.91 4.41 -7.88
N ARG A 21 6.53 5.49 -7.17
CA ARG A 21 7.44 6.22 -6.28
C ARG A 21 8.20 5.20 -5.45
N ARG A 22 9.54 5.21 -5.51
CA ARG A 22 10.36 4.31 -4.70
C ARG A 22 9.90 4.47 -3.26
N ARG A 23 9.39 3.39 -2.67
CA ARG A 23 8.98 3.42 -1.27
C ARG A 23 10.25 3.66 -0.47
N THR A 24 10.30 4.79 0.21
CA THR A 24 11.36 5.11 1.16
C THR A 24 11.37 4.02 2.23
N GLN A 25 12.50 3.33 2.37
CA GLN A 25 12.66 2.22 3.28
C GLN A 25 12.60 2.76 4.73
N LYS A 26 11.71 2.19 5.55
CA LYS A 26 11.48 2.65 6.93
C LYS A 26 12.43 2.04 7.96
N LEU A 27 13.03 0.91 7.61
CA LEU A 27 13.91 0.14 8.49
C LEU A 27 15.32 0.19 7.95
N SER A 28 16.29 0.29 8.84
CA SER A 28 17.71 0.22 8.47
C SER A 28 18.08 -1.18 7.99
N ASP A 29 19.13 -1.26 7.18
CA ASP A 29 19.69 -2.54 6.73
C ASP A 29 20.16 -3.40 7.90
N HIS A 30 20.63 -2.77 8.99
CA HIS A 30 20.95 -3.46 10.24
C HIS A 30 19.75 -4.25 10.79
N THR A 31 18.56 -3.62 10.86
CA THR A 31 17.34 -4.30 11.31
C THR A 31 16.95 -5.43 10.37
N PHE A 32 17.11 -5.26 9.05
CA PHE A 32 16.87 -6.33 8.08
C PHE A 32 17.84 -7.50 8.26
N ASN A 33 19.12 -7.25 8.50
CA ASN A 33 20.11 -8.28 8.75
C ASN A 33 19.76 -9.08 10.02
N LEU A 34 19.33 -8.43 11.11
CA LEU A 34 18.86 -9.14 12.30
C LEU A 34 17.63 -10.01 12.01
N MET A 35 16.71 -9.54 11.16
CA MET A 35 15.56 -10.33 10.74
C MET A 35 15.96 -11.52 9.86
N ALA A 36 17.00 -11.39 9.04
CA ALA A 36 17.56 -12.47 8.24
C ALA A 36 18.20 -13.54 9.14
N VAL A 37 19.06 -13.12 10.09
CA VAL A 37 19.64 -14.01 11.11
C VAL A 37 18.56 -14.78 11.86
N ARG A 38 17.47 -14.10 12.24
CA ARG A 38 16.33 -14.77 12.91
C ARG A 38 15.66 -15.83 12.02
N ARG A 39 15.59 -15.61 10.70
CA ARG A 39 14.99 -16.59 9.75
C ARG A 39 15.87 -17.82 9.57
N GLU A 40 17.18 -17.67 9.68
CA GLU A 40 18.16 -18.74 9.51
C GLU A 40 18.35 -19.58 10.79
N MET A 41 17.96 -19.03 11.94
CA MET A 41 18.11 -19.67 13.24
C MET A 41 17.23 -20.94 13.35
N LYS A 42 17.85 -22.08 13.64
CA LYS A 42 17.15 -23.33 13.95
C LYS A 42 17.08 -23.52 15.46
N LEU A 43 15.91 -23.87 15.97
CA LEU A 43 15.66 -24.00 17.41
C LEU A 43 15.72 -25.47 17.79
N HIS A 44 16.89 -25.95 18.22
CA HIS A 44 17.09 -27.34 18.61
C HIS A 44 17.42 -27.49 20.10
N SER A 45 18.04 -26.49 20.72
CA SER A 45 18.45 -26.48 22.12
C SER A 45 17.73 -25.41 22.96
N SER A 46 17.77 -25.55 24.29
CA SER A 46 17.25 -24.52 25.21
C SER A 46 18.04 -23.21 25.14
N THR A 47 19.33 -23.28 24.83
CA THR A 47 20.21 -22.13 24.56
C THR A 47 19.78 -21.38 23.29
N ASP A 48 19.42 -22.09 22.21
CA ASP A 48 18.92 -21.47 20.97
C ASP A 48 17.62 -20.68 21.23
N LEU A 49 16.76 -21.19 22.12
CA LEU A 49 15.52 -20.51 22.51
C LEU A 49 15.80 -19.20 23.27
N THR A 50 16.81 -19.18 24.14
CA THR A 50 17.20 -17.94 24.84
C THR A 50 17.79 -16.91 23.89
N GLU A 51 18.66 -17.32 22.97
CA GLU A 51 19.24 -16.44 21.96
C GLU A 51 18.16 -15.89 21.00
N TYR A 52 17.23 -16.73 20.58
CA TYR A 52 16.09 -16.33 19.75
C TYR A 52 15.22 -15.28 20.43
N ARG A 53 14.97 -15.42 21.74
CA ARG A 53 14.24 -14.41 22.54
C ARG A 53 15.02 -13.10 22.63
N GLN A 54 16.33 -13.16 22.84
CA GLN A 54 17.17 -11.97 22.88
C GLN A 54 17.18 -11.25 21.52
N LEU A 55 17.36 -12.00 20.43
CA LEU A 55 17.32 -11.49 19.07
C LEU A 55 15.98 -10.82 18.75
N ASN A 56 14.85 -11.42 19.14
CA ASN A 56 13.54 -10.80 18.97
C ASN A 56 13.37 -9.49 19.75
N ARG A 57 13.90 -9.41 20.97
CA ARG A 57 13.91 -8.16 21.75
C ARG A 57 14.75 -7.10 21.06
N GLN A 58 15.91 -7.49 20.52
CA GLN A 58 16.80 -6.59 19.77
C GLN A 58 16.15 -6.08 18.49
N ILE A 59 15.53 -6.95 17.68
CA ILE A 59 14.78 -6.58 16.48
C ILE A 59 13.66 -5.59 16.85
N SER A 60 12.86 -5.90 17.88
CA SER A 60 11.77 -5.02 18.33
C SER A 60 12.27 -3.65 18.81
N LYS A 61 13.46 -3.60 19.44
CA LYS A 61 14.11 -2.35 19.84
C LYS A 61 14.58 -1.55 18.63
N CYS A 62 15.25 -2.20 17.67
CA CYS A 62 15.76 -1.56 16.47
C CYS A 62 14.62 -1.07 15.56
N MET A 63 13.56 -1.86 15.37
CA MET A 63 12.38 -1.43 14.60
C MET A 63 11.73 -0.17 15.18
N ARG A 64 11.56 -0.09 16.51
CA ARG A 64 10.99 1.09 17.16
C ARG A 64 11.88 2.33 16.95
N ARG A 65 13.19 2.17 17.10
CA ARG A 65 14.17 3.23 16.85
C ARG A 65 14.11 3.70 15.39
N ASP A 66 14.18 2.77 14.44
CA ASP A 66 14.23 3.08 13.02
C ASP A 66 12.94 3.78 12.56
N LEU A 67 11.77 3.32 13.04
CA LEU A 67 10.49 3.97 12.77
C LEU A 67 10.42 5.38 13.38
N ARG A 68 10.95 5.58 14.59
CA ARG A 68 11.02 6.91 15.21
C ARG A 68 11.89 7.84 14.38
N ASN A 69 13.09 7.40 14.01
CA ASN A 69 14.02 8.19 13.20
C ASN A 69 13.43 8.52 11.83
N PHE A 70 12.81 7.54 11.17
CA PHE A 70 12.15 7.75 9.88
C PHE A 70 11.02 8.79 9.98
N ASN A 71 10.18 8.70 11.02
CA ASN A 71 9.10 9.65 11.22
C ASN A 71 9.63 11.05 11.57
N THR A 72 10.67 11.14 12.41
CA THR A 72 11.32 12.42 12.76
C THR A 72 11.90 13.09 11.51
N ALA A 73 12.67 12.35 10.71
CA ALA A 73 13.23 12.87 9.46
C ALA A 73 12.13 13.31 8.48
N HIS A 74 11.02 12.56 8.38
CA HIS A 74 9.90 12.95 7.53
C HIS A 74 9.16 14.20 8.04
N ILE A 75 9.12 14.42 9.36
CA ILE A 75 8.57 15.64 9.96
C ILE A 75 9.50 16.82 9.67
N GLU A 76 10.81 16.66 9.90
CA GLU A 76 11.84 17.67 9.60
C GLU A 76 11.79 18.08 8.13
N GLU A 77 11.78 17.11 7.21
CA GLU A 77 11.70 17.34 5.77
C GLU A 77 10.39 18.06 5.36
N ALA A 78 9.28 17.78 6.04
CA ALA A 78 8.01 18.48 5.80
C ALA A 78 8.04 19.93 6.31
N ILE A 79 8.70 20.17 7.46
CA ILE A 79 8.93 21.51 8.02
C ILE A 79 9.84 22.31 7.09
N GLU A 80 10.96 21.74 6.64
CA GLU A 80 11.91 22.35 5.72
C GLU A 80 11.25 22.76 4.39
N ARG A 81 10.33 21.93 3.89
CA ARG A 81 9.54 22.25 2.69
C ARG A 81 8.45 23.31 2.90
N ASN A 82 8.36 23.92 4.10
CA ASN A 82 7.31 24.87 4.49
C ASN A 82 5.89 24.34 4.22
N GLN A 83 5.73 23.01 4.27
CA GLN A 83 4.45 22.36 4.10
C GLN A 83 3.73 22.41 5.43
N GLY A 84 3.05 23.52 5.71
CA GLY A 84 2.23 23.68 6.92
C GLY A 84 1.25 22.52 7.10
N SER A 85 0.73 22.32 8.32
CA SER A 85 -0.04 21.14 8.75
C SER A 85 -1.16 20.69 7.78
N LYS A 86 -1.72 21.63 6.99
CA LYS A 86 -2.69 21.38 5.92
C LYS A 86 -2.15 20.48 4.79
N VAL A 87 -0.89 20.63 4.41
CA VAL A 87 -0.25 19.82 3.36
C VAL A 87 0.09 18.42 3.88
N PHE A 88 0.54 18.32 5.14
CA PHE A 88 0.76 17.03 5.81
C PHE A 88 -0.52 16.20 5.93
N ALA A 89 -1.64 16.82 6.29
CA ALA A 89 -2.96 16.17 6.31
C ALA A 89 -3.42 15.74 4.91
N ARG A 90 -3.08 16.51 3.86
CA ARG A 90 -3.37 16.18 2.47
C ARG A 90 -2.55 15.00 1.96
N ASP A 91 -1.29 14.85 2.36
CA ASP A 91 -0.45 13.70 1.96
C ASP A 91 -0.85 12.41 2.71
N LEU A 92 -1.28 12.53 3.97
CA LEU A 92 -1.88 11.43 4.72
C LEU A 92 -3.22 10.97 4.11
N SER A 93 -4.07 11.92 3.68
CA SER A 93 -5.34 11.60 3.03
C SER A 93 -5.17 11.16 1.57
N ALA A 94 -4.16 11.66 0.84
CA ALA A 94 -3.84 11.20 -0.51
C ALA A 94 -3.40 9.73 -0.54
N ARG A 95 -2.85 9.21 0.56
CA ARG A 95 -2.61 7.75 0.72
C ARG A 95 -3.88 6.94 0.97
N LYS A 96 -4.99 7.58 1.35
CA LYS A 96 -6.32 7.00 1.53
C LYS A 96 -7.28 7.65 0.53
N SER A 97 -7.11 7.38 -0.77
CA SER A 97 -8.08 7.81 -1.78
C SER A 97 -9.39 7.04 -1.58
N GLN A 98 -10.23 7.52 -0.66
CA GLN A 98 -11.59 7.03 -0.49
C GLN A 98 -12.49 7.79 -1.45
N LEU A 99 -13.26 7.06 -2.25
CA LEU A 99 -14.29 7.63 -3.10
C LEU A 99 -15.43 8.09 -2.20
N LEU A 100 -15.51 9.40 -1.94
CA LEU A 100 -16.50 9.99 -1.02
C LEU A 100 -17.78 10.43 -1.73
N LYS A 101 -17.70 10.70 -3.04
CA LYS A 101 -18.82 11.21 -3.83
C LYS A 101 -18.76 10.66 -5.24
N LEU A 102 -19.92 10.30 -5.79
CA LEU A 102 -20.10 9.87 -7.16
C LEU A 102 -21.24 10.67 -7.79
N LYS A 103 -21.06 11.12 -9.03
CA LYS A 103 -22.12 11.78 -9.79
C LYS A 103 -22.82 10.71 -10.63
N THR A 104 -24.12 10.56 -10.41
CA THR A 104 -25.00 9.63 -11.13
C THR A 104 -25.40 10.21 -12.48
N GLU A 105 -25.88 9.35 -13.38
CA GLU A 105 -26.38 9.73 -14.73
C GLU A 105 -27.53 10.76 -14.69
N CYS A 106 -28.30 10.79 -13.60
CA CYS A 106 -29.36 11.77 -13.35
C CYS A 106 -28.84 13.11 -12.79
N ASP A 107 -27.54 13.36 -12.89
CA ASP A 107 -26.85 14.54 -12.35
C ASP A 107 -26.95 14.71 -10.83
N SER A 108 -27.45 13.70 -10.11
CA SER A 108 -27.49 13.66 -8.65
C SER A 108 -26.13 13.26 -8.06
N ILE A 109 -25.80 13.82 -6.89
CA ILE A 109 -24.55 13.53 -6.18
C ILE A 109 -24.86 12.56 -5.04
N VAL A 110 -24.22 11.40 -5.11
CA VAL A 110 -24.32 10.33 -4.13
C VAL A 110 -23.09 10.36 -3.23
N SER A 111 -23.28 10.33 -1.91
CA SER A 111 -22.18 10.44 -0.94
C SER A 111 -22.11 9.30 0.09
N GLY A 112 -23.14 8.45 0.18
CA GLY A 112 -23.12 7.27 1.04
C GLY A 112 -22.28 6.14 0.45
N THR A 113 -21.57 5.38 1.28
CA THR A 113 -20.77 4.22 0.83
C THR A 113 -21.63 3.14 0.19
N SER A 114 -22.82 2.85 0.74
CA SER A 114 -23.77 1.88 0.19
C SER A 114 -24.33 2.34 -1.16
N GLU A 115 -24.65 3.63 -1.26
CA GLU A 115 -25.22 4.22 -2.46
C GLU A 115 -24.18 4.26 -3.60
N ILE A 116 -22.93 4.64 -3.30
CA ILE A 116 -21.81 4.59 -4.26
C ILE A 116 -21.59 3.16 -4.77
N LEU A 117 -21.64 2.15 -3.90
CA LEU A 117 -21.51 0.75 -4.31
C LEU A 117 -22.67 0.31 -5.21
N SER A 118 -23.91 0.70 -4.87
CA SER A 118 -25.09 0.38 -5.67
C SER A 118 -25.05 1.03 -7.06
N GLU A 119 -24.51 2.24 -7.16
CA GLU A 119 -24.36 2.96 -8.44
C GLU A 119 -23.25 2.36 -9.30
N ILE A 120 -22.13 1.95 -8.68
CA ILE A 120 -21.07 1.19 -9.35
C ILE A 120 -21.62 -0.15 -9.86
N GLU A 121 -22.38 -0.86 -9.03
CA GLU A 121 -23.02 -2.12 -9.41
C GLU A 121 -24.01 -1.90 -10.56
N ARG A 122 -24.85 -0.85 -10.51
CA ARG A 122 -25.76 -0.46 -11.59
C ARG A 122 -25.02 -0.20 -12.89
N PHE A 123 -23.91 0.54 -12.85
CA PHE A 123 -23.08 0.85 -14.01
C PHE A 123 -22.50 -0.41 -14.67
N TYR A 124 -21.90 -1.31 -13.89
CA TYR A 124 -21.29 -2.54 -14.41
C TYR A 124 -22.32 -3.64 -14.75
N THR A 125 -23.45 -3.69 -14.05
CA THR A 125 -24.51 -4.66 -14.32
C THR A 125 -25.38 -4.24 -15.51
N GLY A 126 -25.60 -2.93 -15.68
CA GLY A 126 -26.34 -2.38 -16.82
C GLY A 126 -25.63 -2.56 -18.16
N SER A 127 -24.30 -2.53 -18.16
CA SER A 127 -23.46 -2.86 -19.33
C SER A 127 -23.28 -4.37 -19.54
N CYS A 128 -23.60 -5.19 -18.53
CA CYS A 128 -23.53 -6.65 -18.57
C CYS A 128 -24.92 -7.30 -18.74
N LYS A 129 -25.75 -6.81 -19.67
CA LYS A 129 -26.88 -7.60 -20.23
C LYS A 129 -26.38 -8.58 -21.30
N ARG A 130 -25.34 -9.35 -21.00
CA ARG A 130 -24.96 -10.55 -21.76
C ARG A 130 -24.08 -11.38 -20.83
N TYR A 131 -24.72 -12.25 -20.07
CA TYR A 131 -24.28 -13.55 -19.55
C TYR A 131 -25.05 -13.83 -18.26
N ARG A 132 -26.18 -14.49 -18.46
CA ARG A 132 -27.00 -15.14 -17.44
C ARG A 132 -26.13 -16.17 -16.72
N TRP A 133 -25.60 -15.82 -15.55
CA TRP A 133 -25.04 -16.82 -14.63
C TRP A 133 -26.17 -17.36 -13.77
N SER A 134 -26.74 -18.48 -14.20
CA SER A 134 -27.60 -19.31 -13.36
C SER A 134 -26.76 -19.84 -12.20
N ARG A 135 -27.02 -19.37 -10.98
CA ARG A 135 -26.54 -20.05 -9.77
C ARG A 135 -27.38 -21.30 -9.58
N THR A 136 -26.82 -22.45 -9.91
CA THR A 136 -27.29 -23.72 -9.38
C THR A 136 -26.78 -23.81 -7.94
N GLN A 137 -27.69 -23.90 -6.97
CA GLN A 137 -27.32 -24.29 -5.61
C GLN A 137 -26.97 -25.78 -5.59
N VAL A 138 -25.86 -26.12 -4.95
CA VAL A 138 -25.63 -27.41 -4.28
C VAL A 138 -25.11 -27.07 -2.89
#